data_AF-A0A5C3NAH2-F1
#
_entry.id   AF-A0A5C3NAH2-F1
#
_cell.length_a   1.000
_cell.length_b   1.000
_cell.length_c   1.000
_cell.angle_alpha   90.00
_cell.angle_beta   90.00
_cell.angle_gamma   90.00
#
_symmetry.space_group_name_H-M   'P 1'
#
loop_
_entity.id
_entity.type
_entity.pdbx_description
1 polymer ?
#
loop_
_entity_poly.entity_id
_entity_poly.type
_entity_poly.pdbx_seq_one_letter_code
_entity_poly.pdbx_strand_id
1 'polypeptide(L)'
;MTTTTPSFLRRSGAGLHVTNVSQFLASSYADPVGPSEEHRGWVLGQDDVKRMFGGAPDLGAIFLFNKQRETQRVCPACRRVYRVGEGVAGTHLQTSSSERQEQELSGICSYPCAVVMGAADVMGKSADELHQQDYDRIMERSPLPEGLKFFRVPHGEEEKFGGVQVIFGTQEDYENIKEEFARSRST
;
A
#
# COMPACT_ATOMS: atom_id res chain seq x y z
N MET A 1 -34.35 -8.59 -7.70
CA MET A 1 -33.41 -9.60 -7.18
C MET A 1 -32.51 -8.90 -6.18
N THR A 2 -32.64 -9.21 -4.89
CA THR A 2 -31.74 -8.66 -3.85
C THR A 2 -30.40 -9.38 -3.99
N THR A 3 -29.43 -8.75 -4.65
CA THR A 3 -28.07 -9.30 -4.77
C THR A 3 -27.47 -9.34 -3.37
N THR A 4 -27.47 -10.54 -2.77
CA THR A 4 -26.78 -10.80 -1.50
C THR A 4 -25.34 -10.36 -1.66
N THR A 5 -24.86 -9.48 -0.78
CA THR A 5 -23.46 -9.06 -0.80
C THR A 5 -22.59 -10.28 -0.48
N PRO A 6 -21.59 -10.63 -1.30
CA PRO A 6 -20.73 -11.77 -1.04
C PRO A 6 -20.03 -11.67 0.32
N SER A 7 -19.70 -12.80 0.94
CA SER A 7 -19.06 -12.84 2.27
C SER A 7 -17.69 -12.16 2.34
N PHE A 8 -16.97 -12.07 1.22
CA PHE A 8 -15.71 -11.34 1.08
C PHE A 8 -15.88 -9.81 0.95
N LEU A 9 -17.12 -9.32 1.00
CA LEU A 9 -17.47 -7.91 0.97
C LEU A 9 -18.40 -7.54 2.14
N ARG A 10 -18.25 -6.31 2.64
CA ARG A 10 -19.15 -5.68 3.60
C ARG A 10 -19.61 -4.33 3.05
N ARG A 11 -20.91 -4.07 3.06
CA ARG A 11 -21.46 -2.76 2.67
C ARG A 11 -21.57 -1.82 3.88
N SER A 12 -21.22 -0.56 3.70
CA SER A 12 -21.43 0.54 4.63
C SER A 12 -22.01 1.75 3.90
N GLY A 13 -22.34 2.82 4.63
CA GLY A 13 -22.71 4.10 4.01
C GLY A 13 -21.59 4.72 3.16
N ALA A 14 -20.34 4.33 3.38
CA ALA A 14 -19.18 4.79 2.62
C ALA A 14 -18.86 3.91 1.39
N GLY A 15 -19.54 2.77 1.20
CA GLY A 15 -19.34 1.89 0.05
C GLY A 15 -19.09 0.43 0.42
N LEU A 16 -18.44 -0.31 -0.50
CA LEU A 16 -18.07 -1.71 -0.30
C LEU A 16 -16.68 -1.79 0.34
N HIS A 17 -16.52 -2.69 1.31
CA HIS A 17 -15.26 -2.96 1.99
C HIS A 17 -14.88 -4.42 1.80
N VAL A 18 -13.62 -4.68 1.48
CA VAL A 18 -13.06 -6.03 1.35
C VAL A 18 -12.83 -6.62 2.74
N THR A 19 -13.47 -7.76 3.03
CA THR A 19 -13.25 -8.52 4.27
C THR A 19 -12.26 -9.66 4.06
N ASN A 20 -12.16 -10.20 2.84
CA ASN A 20 -11.17 -11.21 2.45
C ASN A 20 -10.52 -10.80 1.11
N VAL A 21 -9.24 -10.41 1.16
CA VAL A 21 -8.52 -9.86 0.00
C VAL A 21 -8.36 -10.92 -1.08
N SER A 22 -7.89 -12.11 -0.74
CA SER A 22 -7.68 -13.19 -1.71
C SER A 22 -8.95 -13.57 -2.46
N GLN A 23 -10.09 -13.68 -1.77
CA GLN A 23 -11.37 -13.97 -2.41
C GLN A 23 -11.87 -12.81 -3.28
N PHE A 24 -11.70 -11.57 -2.83
CA PHE A 24 -12.05 -10.39 -3.63
C PHE A 24 -11.26 -10.35 -4.94
N LEU A 25 -9.94 -10.55 -4.88
CA LEU A 25 -9.05 -10.53 -6.05
C LEU A 25 -9.35 -11.64 -7.06
N ALA A 26 -9.85 -12.78 -6.60
CA ALA A 26 -10.27 -13.89 -7.46
C ALA A 26 -11.71 -13.74 -7.99
N SER A 27 -12.45 -12.71 -7.56
CA SER A 27 -13.85 -12.51 -7.90
C SER A 27 -14.05 -11.59 -9.10
N SER A 28 -15.26 -11.59 -9.67
CA SER A 28 -15.68 -10.64 -10.70
C SER A 28 -15.90 -9.21 -10.20
N TYR A 29 -15.74 -8.94 -8.90
CA TYR A 29 -15.82 -7.59 -8.34
C TYR A 29 -14.50 -6.82 -8.48
N ALA A 30 -13.40 -7.52 -8.72
CA ALA A 30 -12.10 -6.94 -8.99
C ALA A 30 -11.99 -6.64 -10.49
N ASP A 31 -11.69 -5.38 -10.82
CA ASP A 31 -11.46 -4.95 -12.19
C ASP A 31 -10.25 -5.71 -12.77
N PRO A 32 -10.28 -6.00 -14.10
CA PRO A 32 -9.17 -6.66 -14.77
C PRO A 32 -7.89 -5.82 -14.68
N VAL A 33 -6.74 -6.48 -14.86
CA VAL A 33 -5.45 -5.78 -14.99
C VAL A 33 -5.50 -4.82 -16.17
N GLY A 34 -4.93 -3.63 -15.97
CA GLY A 34 -4.92 -2.57 -16.97
C GLY A 34 -4.14 -2.94 -18.25
N PRO A 35 -4.45 -2.28 -19.37
CA PRO A 35 -3.85 -2.56 -20.67
C PRO A 35 -2.45 -1.97 -20.89
N SER A 36 -1.91 -1.15 -19.98
CA SER A 36 -0.56 -0.60 -20.12
C SER A 36 0.52 -1.63 -19.75
N GLU A 37 1.72 -1.48 -20.32
CA GLU A 37 2.87 -2.31 -19.94
C GLU A 37 3.26 -2.11 -18.47
N GLU A 38 3.16 -0.86 -17.99
CA GLU A 38 3.39 -0.53 -16.59
C GLU A 38 2.49 -1.36 -15.65
N HIS A 39 1.18 -1.37 -15.90
CA HIS A 39 0.24 -2.14 -15.08
C HIS A 39 0.49 -3.65 -15.14
N ARG A 40 0.88 -4.18 -16.31
CA ARG A 40 1.22 -5.61 -16.47
C ARG A 40 2.55 -6.00 -15.85
N GLY A 41 3.50 -5.06 -15.74
CA GLY A 41 4.82 -5.29 -15.18
C GLY A 41 4.81 -5.58 -13.68
N TRP A 42 3.80 -5.09 -12.97
CA TRP A 42 3.57 -5.43 -11.56
C TRP A 42 2.98 -6.85 -11.48
N VAL A 43 3.69 -7.81 -10.91
CA VAL A 43 3.23 -9.21 -10.75
C VAL A 43 3.38 -9.70 -9.31
N LEU A 44 2.43 -10.55 -8.89
CA LEU A 44 2.49 -11.25 -7.62
C LEU A 44 3.76 -12.10 -7.56
N GLY A 45 4.60 -11.81 -6.56
CA GLY A 45 5.82 -12.58 -6.30
C GLY A 45 7.12 -11.96 -6.79
N GLN A 46 7.13 -10.70 -7.23
CA GLN A 46 8.36 -9.91 -7.23
C GLN A 46 8.95 -9.90 -5.82
N ASP A 47 10.23 -10.25 -5.70
CA ASP A 47 10.91 -10.38 -4.42
C ASP A 47 10.83 -9.09 -3.61
N ASP A 48 10.82 -7.93 -4.26
CA ASP A 48 10.74 -6.63 -3.58
C ASP A 48 9.37 -6.41 -2.91
N VAL A 49 8.28 -6.86 -3.52
CA VAL A 49 6.94 -6.77 -2.89
C VAL A 49 6.84 -7.76 -1.73
N LYS A 50 7.38 -8.97 -1.88
CA LYS A 50 7.45 -9.94 -0.78
C LYS A 50 8.30 -9.41 0.38
N ARG A 51 9.43 -8.77 0.09
CA ARG A 51 10.29 -8.13 1.09
C ARG A 51 9.61 -6.93 1.75
N MET A 52 8.91 -6.10 0.99
CA MET A 52 8.17 -4.94 1.51
C MET A 52 6.91 -5.32 2.31
N PHE A 53 6.30 -6.48 2.08
CA PHE A 53 5.03 -6.82 2.72
C PHE A 53 5.02 -8.20 3.37
N GLY A 54 6.19 -8.73 3.74
CA GLY A 54 6.34 -10.09 4.28
C GLY A 54 5.46 -10.36 5.51
N GLY A 55 5.40 -9.39 6.43
CA GLY A 55 4.51 -9.45 7.60
C GLY A 55 3.07 -8.99 7.36
N ALA A 56 2.72 -8.53 6.15
CA ALA A 56 1.38 -8.02 5.81
C ALA A 56 0.94 -8.40 4.39
N PRO A 57 0.71 -9.70 4.12
CA PRO A 57 0.42 -10.21 2.78
C PRO A 57 -0.83 -9.59 2.14
N ASP A 58 -1.88 -9.30 2.94
CA ASP A 58 -3.08 -8.59 2.47
C ASP A 58 -2.74 -7.19 1.95
N LEU A 59 -1.82 -6.48 2.62
CA LEU A 59 -1.40 -5.14 2.24
C LEU A 59 -0.58 -5.18 0.94
N GLY A 60 0.32 -6.15 0.80
CA GLY A 60 1.07 -6.37 -0.44
C GLY A 60 0.17 -6.74 -1.62
N ALA A 61 -0.86 -7.57 -1.39
CA ALA A 61 -1.85 -7.90 -2.41
C ALA A 61 -2.70 -6.68 -2.81
N ILE A 62 -3.09 -5.83 -1.86
CA ILE A 62 -3.78 -4.55 -2.13
C ILE A 62 -2.86 -3.58 -2.90
N PHE A 63 -1.59 -3.47 -2.50
CA PHE A 63 -0.60 -2.62 -3.19
C PHE A 63 -0.46 -3.03 -4.66
N LEU A 64 -0.21 -4.32 -4.92
CA LEU A 64 -0.13 -4.86 -6.27
C LEU A 64 -1.43 -4.66 -7.05
N PHE A 65 -2.57 -4.93 -6.42
CA PHE A 65 -3.86 -4.70 -7.04
C PHE A 65 -4.00 -3.24 -7.51
N ASN A 66 -3.67 -2.27 -6.65
CA ASN A 66 -3.75 -0.85 -6.98
C ASN A 66 -2.79 -0.45 -8.11
N LYS A 67 -1.57 -1.01 -8.14
CA LYS A 67 -0.57 -0.76 -9.21
C LYS A 67 -0.91 -1.41 -10.55
N GLN A 68 -1.74 -2.45 -10.55
CA GLN A 68 -2.12 -3.18 -11.76
C GLN A 68 -3.39 -2.63 -12.44
N ARG A 69 -4.10 -1.65 -11.86
CA ARG A 69 -5.38 -1.16 -12.39
C ARG A 69 -5.33 0.32 -12.76
N GLU A 70 -6.11 0.70 -13.76
CA GLU A 70 -6.28 2.11 -14.11
C GLU A 70 -7.09 2.88 -13.07
N THR A 71 -8.27 2.36 -12.71
CA THR A 71 -9.27 3.17 -11.97
C THR A 71 -9.74 2.58 -10.65
N GLN A 72 -9.92 1.26 -10.53
CA GLN A 72 -10.37 0.68 -9.26
C GLN A 72 -9.20 0.57 -8.28
N ARG A 73 -9.50 0.89 -7.02
CA ARG A 73 -8.56 0.85 -5.91
C ARG A 73 -9.20 0.16 -4.70
N VAL A 74 -8.36 -0.44 -3.88
CA VAL A 74 -8.71 -0.85 -2.52
C VAL A 74 -7.88 -0.02 -1.56
N CYS A 75 -8.54 0.71 -0.66
CA CYS A 75 -7.85 1.52 0.34
C CYS A 75 -7.13 0.60 1.34
N PRO A 76 -5.81 0.74 1.55
CA PRO A 76 -5.08 -0.10 2.48
C PRO A 76 -5.51 0.10 3.95
N ALA A 77 -5.99 1.30 4.29
CA ALA A 77 -6.39 1.65 5.65
C ALA A 77 -7.73 1.02 6.06
N CYS A 78 -8.75 1.13 5.20
CA CYS A 78 -10.13 0.79 5.53
C CYS A 78 -10.74 -0.30 4.64
N ARG A 79 -9.94 -0.82 3.69
CA ARG A 79 -10.32 -1.84 2.70
C ARG A 79 -11.52 -1.45 1.82
N ARG A 80 -11.87 -0.17 1.74
CA ARG A 80 -12.93 0.32 0.84
C ARG A 80 -12.51 0.10 -0.62
N VAL A 81 -13.40 -0.46 -1.42
CA VAL A 81 -13.31 -0.49 -2.88
C VAL A 81 -13.87 0.81 -3.42
N TYR A 82 -13.10 1.53 -4.23
CA TYR A 82 -13.50 2.81 -4.80
C TYR A 82 -12.88 3.01 -6.18
N ARG A 83 -13.42 3.95 -6.97
CA ARG A 83 -12.78 4.42 -8.20
C ARG A 83 -11.96 5.68 -7.94
N VAL A 84 -10.84 5.82 -8.62
CA VAL A 84 -10.07 7.08 -8.65
C VAL A 84 -11.00 8.25 -9.01
N GLY A 85 -10.98 9.30 -8.20
CA GLY A 85 -11.90 10.44 -8.23
C GLY A 85 -13.16 10.28 -7.36
N GLU A 86 -13.41 9.10 -6.78
CA GLU A 86 -14.56 8.83 -5.91
C GLU A 86 -14.26 9.22 -4.46
N GLY A 87 -14.64 10.45 -4.09
CA GLY A 87 -14.57 10.92 -2.72
C GLY A 87 -15.62 10.30 -1.80
N VAL A 88 -15.36 10.34 -0.49
CA VAL A 88 -16.40 10.13 0.54
C VAL A 88 -16.77 11.50 1.11
N ALA A 89 -18.06 11.82 1.10
CA ALA A 89 -18.57 13.13 1.55
C ALA A 89 -18.02 13.50 2.94
N GLY A 90 -17.47 14.70 3.06
CA GLY A 90 -16.91 15.22 4.31
C GLY A 90 -15.54 14.66 4.71
N THR A 91 -14.85 13.95 3.80
CA THR A 91 -13.54 13.33 4.09
C THR A 91 -12.45 13.67 3.07
N HIS A 92 -12.67 14.76 2.31
CA HIS A 92 -11.78 15.23 1.26
C HIS A 92 -10.34 15.35 1.74
N LEU A 93 -9.40 14.99 0.86
CA LEU A 93 -7.97 15.15 1.07
C LEU A 93 -7.64 16.64 1.12
N GLN A 94 -7.17 17.13 2.28
CA GLN A 94 -6.71 18.52 2.44
C GLN A 94 -5.27 18.63 1.95
N THR A 95 -5.07 18.73 0.64
CA THR A 95 -3.73 18.75 0.03
C THR A 95 -3.66 19.78 -1.11
N SER A 96 -2.45 20.18 -1.49
CA SER A 96 -2.18 21.04 -2.65
C SER A 96 -2.39 20.32 -3.99
N SER A 97 -2.35 18.98 -4.01
CA SER A 97 -2.67 18.16 -5.15
C SER A 97 -4.17 17.81 -5.19
N SER A 98 -4.67 17.45 -6.36
CA SER A 98 -6.07 17.02 -6.48
C SER A 98 -6.30 15.71 -5.72
N GLU A 99 -7.46 15.55 -5.09
CA GLU A 99 -7.84 14.30 -4.40
C GLU A 99 -7.68 13.06 -5.31
N ARG A 100 -7.93 13.24 -6.60
CA ARG A 100 -7.69 12.23 -7.63
C ARG A 100 -6.21 11.82 -7.71
N GLN A 101 -5.31 12.79 -7.77
CA GLN A 101 -3.87 12.56 -7.90
C GLN A 101 -3.33 11.79 -6.69
N GLU A 102 -3.74 12.16 -5.48
CA GLU A 102 -3.35 11.42 -4.27
C GLU A 102 -3.89 9.99 -4.25
N GLN A 103 -5.12 9.79 -4.72
CA GLN A 103 -5.70 8.45 -4.84
C GLN A 103 -4.96 7.59 -5.88
N GLU A 104 -4.46 8.19 -6.96
CA GLU A 104 -3.63 7.52 -7.97
C GLU A 104 -2.26 7.12 -7.40
N LEU A 105 -1.64 8.01 -6.63
CA LEU A 105 -0.31 7.80 -6.05
C LEU A 105 -0.31 6.84 -4.86
N SER A 106 -1.16 7.09 -3.87
CA SER A 106 -1.15 6.41 -2.58
C SER A 106 -2.11 5.21 -2.49
N GLY A 107 -3.16 5.19 -3.32
CA GLY A 107 -4.27 4.25 -3.17
C GLY A 107 -5.11 4.47 -1.90
N ILE A 108 -4.99 5.62 -1.22
CA ILE A 108 -5.76 5.99 -0.03
C ILE A 108 -7.04 6.73 -0.46
N CYS A 109 -8.18 6.33 0.09
CA CYS A 109 -9.47 6.84 -0.37
C CYS A 109 -9.92 8.17 0.26
N SER A 110 -9.33 8.60 1.38
CA SER A 110 -9.77 9.81 2.11
C SER A 110 -8.76 10.29 3.16
N TYR A 111 -8.92 11.53 3.63
CA TYR A 111 -8.00 12.14 4.60
C TYR A 111 -7.94 11.37 5.94
N PRO A 112 -9.07 10.92 6.52
CA PRO A 112 -9.01 10.07 7.72
C PRO A 112 -8.21 8.78 7.50
N CYS A 113 -8.28 8.17 6.31
CA CYS A 113 -7.48 7.00 6.00
C CYS A 113 -5.99 7.34 5.89
N ALA A 114 -5.65 8.52 5.37
CA ALA A 114 -4.27 9.00 5.35
C ALA A 114 -3.72 9.23 6.76
N VAL A 115 -4.53 9.79 7.66
CA VAL A 115 -4.16 9.94 9.09
C VAL A 115 -3.91 8.58 9.74
N VAL A 116 -4.81 7.60 9.53
CA VAL A 116 -4.66 6.24 10.08
C VAL A 116 -3.38 5.57 9.58
N MET A 117 -3.04 5.78 8.30
CA MET A 117 -1.82 5.26 7.69
C MET A 117 -0.57 6.08 8.01
N GLY A 118 -0.70 7.19 8.74
CA GLY A 118 0.43 8.08 9.07
C GLY A 118 0.92 8.89 7.88
N ALA A 119 0.21 8.82 6.75
CA ALA A 119 0.57 9.44 5.49
C ALA A 119 0.09 10.89 5.36
N ALA A 120 -0.70 11.40 6.32
CA ALA A 120 -1.34 12.72 6.20
C ALA A 120 -0.36 13.87 5.98
N ASP A 121 0.81 13.84 6.65
CA ASP A 121 1.81 14.91 6.59
C ASP A 121 2.66 14.87 5.29
N VAL A 122 2.52 13.82 4.49
CA VAL A 122 3.31 13.59 3.26
C VAL A 122 2.46 13.57 1.99
N MET A 123 1.14 13.68 2.10
CA MET A 123 0.28 13.80 0.93
C MET A 123 0.57 15.09 0.17
N GLY A 124 0.53 15.02 -1.16
CA GLY A 124 0.87 16.12 -2.05
C GLY A 124 2.38 16.33 -2.24
N LYS A 125 3.24 15.52 -1.60
CA LYS A 125 4.68 15.51 -1.85
C LYS A 125 5.04 14.36 -2.79
N SER A 126 5.87 14.64 -3.80
CA SER A 126 6.56 13.62 -4.57
C SER A 126 7.64 12.92 -3.73
N ALA A 127 8.10 11.74 -4.18
CA ALA A 127 9.15 11.00 -3.48
C ALA A 127 10.43 11.83 -3.26
N ASP A 128 10.76 12.70 -4.22
CA ASP A 128 11.94 13.58 -4.16
C ASP A 128 11.77 14.74 -3.15
N GLU A 129 10.53 15.06 -2.78
CA GLU A 129 10.19 16.09 -1.79
C GLU A 129 10.09 15.52 -0.36
N LEU A 130 10.22 14.19 -0.20
CA LEU A 130 10.21 13.55 1.12
C LEU A 130 11.60 13.59 1.74
N HIS A 131 11.72 14.35 2.82
CA HIS A 131 12.96 14.40 3.60
C HIS A 131 12.96 13.34 4.70
N GLN A 132 14.14 13.01 5.25
CA GLN A 132 14.25 12.00 6.30
C GLN A 132 13.34 12.27 7.51
N GLN A 133 13.18 13.54 7.88
CA GLN A 133 12.30 13.95 8.97
C GLN A 133 10.82 13.65 8.70
N ASP A 134 10.39 13.61 7.45
CA ASP A 134 9.03 13.23 7.08
C ASP A 134 8.81 11.74 7.32
N TYR A 135 9.79 10.91 6.94
CA TYR A 135 9.79 9.47 7.26
C TYR A 135 9.76 9.22 8.76
N ASP A 136 10.63 9.90 9.53
CA ASP A 136 10.68 9.75 10.98
C ASP A 136 9.34 10.13 11.64
N ARG A 137 8.64 11.14 11.13
CA ARG A 137 7.30 11.53 11.62
C ARG A 137 6.21 10.52 11.28
N ILE A 138 6.22 9.96 10.08
CA ILE A 138 5.30 8.86 9.70
C ILE A 138 5.51 7.69 10.68
N MET A 139 6.77 7.39 10.99
CA MET A 139 7.19 6.31 11.88
C MET A 139 6.74 6.50 13.33
N GLU A 140 6.76 7.74 13.83
CA GLU A 140 6.35 8.04 15.21
C GLU A 140 4.82 8.08 15.40
N ARG A 141 4.05 8.41 14.35
CA ARG A 141 2.61 8.71 14.46
C ARG A 141 1.68 7.54 14.14
N SER A 142 2.12 6.60 13.30
CA SER A 142 1.32 5.42 12.96
C SER A 142 2.02 4.15 13.44
N PRO A 143 1.71 3.67 14.66
CA PRO A 143 2.06 2.31 15.00
C PRO A 143 1.32 1.41 14.03
N LEU A 144 2.07 0.79 13.13
CA LEU A 144 1.57 -0.29 12.29
C LEU A 144 0.97 -1.40 13.20
N PRO A 145 0.15 -2.32 12.64
CA PRO A 145 -0.38 -3.44 13.41
C PRO A 145 0.73 -4.12 14.23
N GLU A 146 0.41 -4.60 15.44
CA GLU A 146 1.39 -5.03 16.45
C GLU A 146 2.59 -5.77 15.86
N GLY A 147 3.79 -5.17 16.04
CA GLY A 147 5.06 -5.75 15.62
C GLY A 147 5.56 -5.30 14.25
N LEU A 148 4.72 -4.75 13.37
CA LEU A 148 5.15 -4.20 12.08
C LEU A 148 5.83 -2.84 12.27
N LYS A 149 6.92 -2.61 11.53
CA LYS A 149 7.71 -1.38 11.49
C LYS A 149 8.18 -1.15 10.05
N PHE A 150 8.46 0.09 9.68
CA PHE A 150 9.33 0.35 8.54
C PHE A 150 10.78 0.40 9.03
N PHE A 151 11.67 -0.24 8.29
CA PHE A 151 13.11 -0.19 8.50
C PHE A 151 13.73 0.54 7.33
N ARG A 152 14.33 1.70 7.61
CA ARG A 152 15.12 2.39 6.60
C ARG A 152 16.42 1.61 6.41
N VAL A 153 16.73 1.30 5.16
CA VAL A 153 18.05 0.78 4.82
C VAL A 153 19.07 1.90 5.08
N PRO A 154 20.14 1.64 5.85
CA PRO A 154 21.16 2.64 6.11
C PRO A 154 21.68 3.24 4.79
N HIS A 155 21.86 4.55 4.77
CA HIS A 155 22.29 5.24 3.57
C HIS A 155 23.67 4.73 3.10
N GLY A 156 23.80 4.43 1.81
CA GLY A 156 24.98 3.81 1.22
C GLY A 156 24.96 2.28 1.28
N GLU A 157 23.92 1.67 1.87
CA GLU A 157 23.72 0.22 1.90
C GLU A 157 22.63 -0.25 0.95
N GLU A 158 22.01 0.63 0.17
CA GLU A 158 20.87 0.30 -0.71
C GLU A 158 21.24 -0.82 -1.70
N GLU A 159 22.46 -0.84 -2.25
CA GLU A 159 22.94 -1.95 -3.10
C GLU A 159 22.99 -3.31 -2.36
N LYS A 160 23.24 -3.31 -1.05
CA LYS A 160 23.20 -4.54 -0.24
C LYS A 160 21.78 -5.06 -0.10
N PHE A 161 20.79 -4.20 -0.28
CA PHE A 161 19.36 -4.53 -0.19
C PHE A 161 18.65 -4.48 -1.55
N GLY A 162 19.38 -4.71 -2.65
CA GLY A 162 18.78 -4.77 -4.00
C GLY A 162 18.22 -3.44 -4.52
N GLY A 163 18.76 -2.31 -4.02
CA GLY A 163 18.28 -0.96 -4.35
C GLY A 163 17.08 -0.51 -3.51
N VAL A 164 16.61 -1.34 -2.57
CA VAL A 164 15.49 -1.01 -1.68
C VAL A 164 15.95 0.00 -0.63
N GLN A 165 15.14 1.05 -0.44
CA GLN A 165 15.42 2.11 0.54
C GLN A 165 14.66 1.90 1.86
N VAL A 166 13.57 1.12 1.83
CA VAL A 166 12.67 0.89 2.97
C VAL A 166 12.14 -0.54 2.94
N ILE A 167 12.22 -1.22 4.08
CA ILE A 167 11.66 -2.56 4.33
C ILE A 167 10.45 -2.39 5.25
N PHE A 168 9.37 -3.14 5.04
CA PHE A 168 8.21 -3.12 5.92
C PHE A 168 7.89 -4.53 6.42
N GLY A 169 7.87 -4.69 7.74
CA GLY A 169 7.84 -6.01 8.38
C GLY A 169 8.11 -5.91 9.87
N THR A 170 8.29 -7.04 10.53
CA THR A 170 8.75 -7.13 11.91
C THR A 170 10.27 -6.91 12.01
N GLN A 171 10.78 -6.71 13.22
CA GLN A 171 12.24 -6.71 13.46
C GLN A 171 12.89 -8.02 12.98
N GLU A 172 12.18 -9.14 13.15
CA GLU A 172 12.61 -10.45 12.68
C GLU A 172 12.68 -10.49 11.14
N ASP A 173 11.70 -9.93 10.43
CA ASP A 173 11.72 -9.83 8.97
C ASP A 173 12.93 -9.00 8.49
N TYR A 174 13.26 -7.91 9.17
CA TYR A 174 14.41 -7.08 8.85
C TYR A 174 15.74 -7.83 9.01
N GLU A 175 15.96 -8.51 10.14
CA GLU A 175 17.19 -9.27 10.36
C GLU A 175 17.31 -10.46 9.39
N ASN A 176 16.20 -11.15 9.11
CA ASN A 176 16.19 -12.25 8.12
C ASN A 176 16.61 -11.78 6.72
N ILE A 177 16.08 -10.64 6.26
CA ILE A 177 16.44 -10.03 4.98
C ILE A 177 17.92 -9.66 4.96
N LYS A 178 18.43 -9.06 6.04
CA LYS A 178 19.83 -8.68 6.17
C LYS A 178 20.78 -9.88 6.11
N GLU A 179 20.43 -10.99 6.76
CA GLU A 179 21.19 -12.24 6.71
C GLU A 179 21.17 -12.92 5.33
N GLU A 180 20.03 -12.89 4.64
CA GLU A 180 19.89 -13.43 3.29
C GLU A 180 20.82 -12.70 2.31
N PHE A 181 20.85 -11.36 2.38
CA PHE A 181 21.75 -10.55 1.56
C PHE A 181 23.23 -10.80 1.90
N ALA A 182 23.59 -10.92 3.19
CA ALA A 182 24.95 -11.25 3.59
C ALA A 182 25.42 -12.62 3.03
N ARG A 183 24.52 -13.60 2.96
CA ARG A 183 24.79 -14.93 2.39
C ARG A 183 24.93 -14.91 0.86
N SER A 184 24.07 -14.17 0.16
CA SER A 184 24.08 -14.09 -1.32
C SER A 184 25.36 -13.53 -1.94
N ARG A 185 26.17 -12.79 -1.17
CA ARG A 185 27.46 -12.21 -1.61
C ARG A 185 28.69 -13.03 -1.22
N SER A 186 28.50 -14.12 -0.46
CA SER A 186 29.59 -15.01 -0.03
C SER A 186 29.79 -16.22 -0.96
N THR A 187 29.02 -16.28 -2.04
CA THR A 187 29.06 -17.27 -3.14
C THR A 187 29.30 -16.55 -4.45
#